data_AF-A0A1Q9D1G7-F1
#
_entry.id   AF-A0A1Q9D1G7-F1
#
_cell.length_a   1.000
_cell.length_b   1.000
_cell.length_c   1.000
_cell.angle_alpha   90.00
_cell.angle_beta   90.00
_cell.angle_gamma   90.00
#
_symmetry.space_group_name_H-M   'P 1'
#
loop_
_entity.id
_entity.type
_entity.pdbx_description
1 polymer ?
#
loop_
_entity_poly.entity_id
_entity_poly.type
_entity_poly.pdbx_seq_one_letter_code
_entity_poly.pdbx_strand_id
1 'polypeptide(L)'
;MTTLPACCSPCTASVVALVLIVALASSTFVPLQTEPADWELKDDDLACKDHRTGNVDVLVAGVSRTSTSSMQQALQGLGYNTTHWLGYMTRYFEFISHFYVGRVKVPNLHKVFEDIPEKGALLDTVVPAMFDDLRRAYPKAKVILTTREGEAWFTSYENYVAQCWLYHWTRYPLLFFLSHVSRAFRLGPLLRSFHLLGRPSGLDLDRLPELSEVFRLSDMVMYGSWQPNFWHVRNRKLYEQHVISTVPPEQLLIFDASAGDSIGKIARFLNVSTEMNPDSYPRLFDRSKLASHGTHAQIVRHNLLMIVASAATSVLLLTILVAIFLALQSTRTRRSSERSTGMCPGSTEKLPNIFVRKDINATEFEADGLKGLRRSSPSTASTWSGSDIS
;
A
#
# COMPACT_ATOMS: atom_id res chain seq x y z
N MET A 1 -31.67 -37.91 -19.84
CA MET A 1 -31.26 -36.52 -20.16
C MET A 1 -32.15 -35.58 -19.38
N THR A 2 -31.74 -35.22 -18.17
CA THR A 2 -32.47 -34.30 -17.27
C THR A 2 -31.68 -33.00 -17.21
N THR A 3 -32.19 -31.97 -17.89
CA THR A 3 -31.68 -30.60 -17.76
C THR A 3 -32.35 -29.93 -16.57
N LEU A 4 -31.59 -29.70 -15.50
CA LEU A 4 -31.95 -28.81 -14.39
C LEU A 4 -31.81 -27.34 -14.84
N PRO A 5 -32.75 -26.44 -14.51
CA PRO A 5 -32.57 -25.02 -14.77
C PRO A 5 -31.70 -24.40 -13.67
N ALA A 6 -30.69 -23.63 -14.09
CA ALA A 6 -29.83 -22.86 -13.21
C ALA A 6 -30.61 -21.67 -12.60
N CYS A 7 -31.19 -21.87 -11.41
CA CYS A 7 -31.61 -20.78 -10.55
C CYS A 7 -30.38 -20.12 -9.92
N CYS A 8 -29.81 -19.10 -10.57
CA CYS A 8 -28.95 -18.15 -9.88
C CYS A 8 -29.81 -17.37 -8.88
N SER A 9 -29.59 -17.63 -7.59
CA SER A 9 -30.26 -16.95 -6.48
C SER A 9 -30.07 -15.43 -6.55
N PRO A 10 -31.11 -14.61 -6.34
CA PRO A 10 -30.98 -13.14 -6.32
C PRO A 10 -30.04 -12.61 -5.22
N CYS A 11 -29.66 -13.42 -4.24
CA CYS A 11 -28.64 -13.04 -3.24
C CYS A 11 -27.23 -12.92 -3.83
N THR A 12 -26.87 -13.71 -4.85
CA THR A 12 -25.51 -13.62 -5.44
C THR A 12 -25.37 -12.36 -6.30
N ALA A 13 -26.43 -11.94 -6.97
CA ALA A 13 -26.44 -10.71 -7.77
C ALA A 13 -26.26 -9.43 -6.92
N SER A 14 -26.88 -9.37 -5.73
CA SER A 14 -26.76 -8.19 -4.85
C SER A 14 -25.38 -8.06 -4.18
N VAL A 15 -24.75 -9.18 -3.82
CA VAL A 15 -23.37 -9.18 -3.29
C VAL A 15 -22.38 -8.79 -4.39
N VAL A 16 -22.56 -9.32 -5.60
CA VAL A 16 -21.74 -8.94 -6.77
C VAL A 16 -21.93 -7.48 -7.13
N ALA A 17 -23.14 -6.93 -7.04
CA ALA A 17 -23.41 -5.51 -7.25
C ALA A 17 -22.76 -4.61 -6.17
N LEU A 18 -22.76 -5.01 -4.90
CA LEU A 18 -22.08 -4.27 -3.83
C LEU A 18 -20.55 -4.32 -4.01
N VAL A 19 -20.00 -5.48 -4.37
CA VAL A 19 -18.58 -5.64 -4.70
C VAL A 19 -18.22 -4.82 -5.94
N LEU A 20 -19.08 -4.76 -6.96
CA LEU A 20 -18.87 -3.94 -8.15
C LEU A 20 -19.00 -2.44 -7.87
N ILE A 21 -19.93 -2.00 -7.03
CA ILE A 21 -20.04 -0.59 -6.62
C ILE A 21 -18.82 -0.17 -5.80
N VAL A 22 -18.31 -1.04 -4.93
CA VAL A 22 -17.07 -0.81 -4.19
C VAL A 22 -15.83 -0.87 -5.10
N ALA A 23 -15.82 -1.77 -6.09
CA ALA A 23 -14.77 -1.88 -7.12
C ALA A 23 -14.76 -0.66 -8.07
N LEU A 24 -15.94 -0.12 -8.38
CA LEU A 24 -16.09 1.09 -9.21
C LEU A 24 -15.79 2.35 -8.39
N ALA A 25 -16.13 2.38 -7.09
CA ALA A 25 -15.76 3.46 -6.17
C ALA A 25 -14.27 3.46 -5.79
N SER A 26 -13.56 2.35 -5.99
CA SER A 26 -12.10 2.25 -5.83
C SER A 26 -11.32 2.73 -7.06
N SER A 27 -12.00 3.09 -8.17
CA SER A 27 -11.34 3.67 -9.35
C SER A 27 -10.96 5.15 -9.17
N THR A 28 -11.48 5.84 -8.17
CA THR A 28 -10.99 7.17 -7.80
C THR A 28 -9.88 7.02 -6.76
N PHE A 29 -8.70 6.59 -7.23
CA PHE A 29 -7.47 6.99 -6.58
C PHE A 29 -7.50 8.53 -6.54
N VAL A 30 -7.78 9.13 -5.39
CA VAL A 30 -7.34 10.50 -5.12
C VAL A 30 -5.83 10.39 -5.24
N PRO A 31 -5.20 10.95 -6.29
CA PRO A 31 -3.78 10.83 -6.43
C PRO A 31 -3.14 11.50 -5.20
N LEU A 32 -2.01 10.96 -4.74
CA LEU A 32 -1.01 11.78 -4.04
C LEU A 32 -0.89 13.12 -4.78
N GLN A 33 -0.58 14.21 -4.08
CA GLN A 33 -0.40 15.54 -4.71
C GLN A 33 0.21 15.37 -6.10
N THR A 34 -0.49 15.85 -7.13
CA THR A 34 -0.11 15.50 -8.52
C THR A 34 1.25 16.08 -8.88
N GLU A 35 1.57 17.23 -8.27
CA GLU A 35 2.87 17.88 -8.36
C GLU A 35 3.64 17.71 -7.05
N PRO A 36 4.93 17.32 -7.11
CA PRO A 36 5.79 17.41 -5.94
C PRO A 36 5.80 18.86 -5.44
N ALA A 37 5.86 19.06 -4.13
CA ALA A 37 6.20 20.39 -3.63
C ALA A 37 7.59 20.79 -4.16
N ASP A 38 7.99 22.05 -3.98
CA ASP A 38 9.30 22.59 -4.41
C ASP A 38 10.44 21.97 -3.57
N TRP A 39 10.61 20.65 -3.64
CA TRP A 39 11.59 19.80 -2.96
C TRP A 39 12.76 19.46 -3.86
N GLU A 40 12.77 19.86 -5.13
CA GLU A 40 13.95 19.71 -5.98
C GLU A 40 14.91 20.88 -5.77
N LEU A 41 16.21 20.59 -5.81
CA LEU A 41 17.22 21.65 -5.91
C LEU A 41 17.10 22.33 -7.27
N LYS A 42 17.14 23.66 -7.26
CA LYS A 42 17.19 24.45 -8.50
C LYS A 42 18.62 24.52 -9.01
N ASP A 43 18.82 24.74 -10.31
CA ASP A 43 20.13 24.78 -10.94
C ASP A 43 21.10 25.77 -10.25
N ASP A 44 20.57 26.91 -9.78
CA ASP A 44 21.35 27.91 -9.05
C ASP A 44 21.79 27.44 -7.65
N ASP A 45 21.00 26.57 -7.00
CA ASP A 45 21.34 26.00 -5.69
C ASP A 45 22.42 24.92 -5.81
N LEU A 46 22.52 24.23 -6.95
CA LEU A 46 23.60 23.26 -7.22
C LEU A 46 24.97 23.94 -7.35
N ALA A 47 25.00 25.19 -7.78
CA ALA A 47 26.23 25.99 -7.88
C ALA A 47 26.68 26.58 -6.54
N CYS A 48 25.76 26.71 -5.57
CA CYS A 48 26.05 27.28 -4.27
C CYS A 48 26.74 26.25 -3.37
N LYS A 49 28.05 26.43 -3.17
CA LYS A 49 28.87 25.64 -2.23
C LYS A 49 28.59 25.96 -0.76
N ASP A 50 27.68 26.89 -0.46
CA ASP A 50 27.37 27.22 0.92
C ASP A 50 26.55 26.10 1.55
N HIS A 51 27.24 25.39 2.43
CA HIS A 51 26.74 24.31 3.26
C HIS A 51 25.70 24.91 4.20
N ARG A 52 24.43 25.00 3.79
CA ARG A 52 23.36 25.37 4.71
C ARG A 52 23.46 24.40 5.89
N THR A 53 23.76 24.94 7.07
CA THR A 53 23.87 24.18 8.31
C THR A 53 22.47 23.70 8.66
N GLY A 54 22.04 22.61 8.07
CA GLY A 54 20.83 21.94 8.53
C GLY A 54 21.11 21.18 9.81
N ASN A 55 20.08 20.98 10.62
CA ASN A 55 20.20 20.49 11.99
C ASN A 55 20.48 18.98 12.11
N VAL A 56 20.87 18.31 11.03
CA VAL A 56 21.11 16.85 11.02
C VAL A 56 22.59 16.59 11.28
N ASP A 57 22.86 16.02 12.45
CA ASP A 57 24.21 15.72 12.94
C ASP A 57 24.58 14.24 12.79
N VAL A 58 23.57 13.36 12.73
CA VAL A 58 23.78 11.90 12.69
C VAL A 58 22.93 11.24 11.61
N LEU A 59 23.57 10.44 10.77
CA LEU A 59 22.93 9.57 9.78
C LEU A 59 23.14 8.12 10.19
N VAL A 60 22.09 7.40 10.52
CA VAL A 60 22.16 5.97 10.77
C VAL A 60 21.86 5.23 9.47
N ALA A 61 22.94 4.84 8.82
CA ALA A 61 22.96 4.24 7.49
C ALA A 61 22.64 2.74 7.49
N GLY A 62 22.27 2.13 8.63
CA GLY A 62 21.85 0.74 8.65
C GLY A 62 20.43 0.52 8.14
N VAL A 63 20.23 -0.57 7.40
CA VAL A 63 18.90 -0.97 6.89
C VAL A 63 17.99 -1.49 8.00
N SER A 64 16.69 -1.65 7.72
CA SER A 64 15.77 -2.26 8.68
C SER A 64 16.30 -3.63 9.17
N ARG A 65 15.94 -3.97 10.42
CA ARG A 65 16.30 -5.24 11.08
C ARG A 65 17.77 -5.40 11.47
N THR A 66 18.58 -4.33 11.41
CA THR A 66 19.92 -4.23 12.02
C THR A 66 19.92 -3.45 13.34
N SER A 67 18.85 -3.54 14.14
CA SER A 67 18.71 -2.86 15.44
C SER A 67 18.40 -1.34 15.38
N THR A 68 17.82 -0.86 14.28
CA THR A 68 17.54 0.59 14.08
C THR A 68 16.59 1.18 15.13
N SER A 69 15.59 0.44 15.64
CA SER A 69 14.69 0.94 16.71
C SER A 69 15.40 1.07 18.07
N SER A 70 16.30 0.16 18.40
CA SER A 70 17.14 0.31 19.61
C SER A 70 18.14 1.46 19.45
N MET A 71 18.69 1.65 18.24
CA MET A 71 19.55 2.78 17.93
C MET A 71 18.81 4.11 18.09
N GLN A 72 17.54 4.17 17.66
CA GLN A 72 16.68 5.32 17.89
C GLN A 72 16.58 5.65 19.39
N GLN A 73 16.28 4.66 20.24
CA GLN A 73 16.18 4.87 21.68
C GLN A 73 17.52 5.27 22.31
N ALA A 74 18.62 4.67 21.87
CA ALA A 74 19.96 5.02 22.35
C ALA A 74 20.29 6.49 22.03
N LEU A 75 20.06 6.94 20.79
CA LEU A 75 20.30 8.33 20.38
C LEU A 75 19.37 9.32 21.11
N GLN A 76 18.10 8.96 21.32
CA GLN A 76 17.18 9.77 22.13
C GLN A 76 17.69 9.94 23.56
N GLY A 77 18.20 8.87 24.18
CA GLY A 77 18.82 8.94 25.51
C GLY A 77 20.11 9.78 25.54
N LEU A 78 20.79 9.92 24.40
CA LEU A 78 21.95 10.82 24.24
C LEU A 78 21.55 12.26 23.87
N GLY A 79 20.24 12.57 23.87
CA GLY A 79 19.71 13.91 23.61
C GLY A 79 19.57 14.28 22.13
N TYR A 80 19.52 13.29 21.23
CA TYR A 80 19.27 13.52 19.80
C TYR A 80 17.78 13.47 19.46
N ASN A 81 17.37 14.34 18.53
CA ASN A 81 16.05 14.36 17.94
C ASN A 81 15.99 13.38 16.76
N THR A 82 15.37 12.22 16.97
CA THR A 82 15.41 11.12 16.00
C THR A 82 14.18 11.08 15.08
N THR A 83 14.44 10.87 13.78
CA THR A 83 13.42 10.47 12.80
C THR A 83 13.66 9.03 12.37
N HIS A 84 12.70 8.16 12.67
CA HIS A 84 12.66 6.74 12.29
C HIS A 84 11.39 6.49 11.43
N TRP A 85 11.06 5.24 11.07
CA TRP A 85 9.97 4.93 10.12
C TRP A 85 8.65 5.64 10.44
N LEU A 86 8.24 5.68 11.71
CA LEU A 86 7.00 6.31 12.13
C LEU A 86 7.03 7.82 11.87
N GLY A 87 8.18 8.46 12.10
CA GLY A 87 8.40 9.88 11.82
C GLY A 87 8.33 10.19 10.32
N TYR A 88 8.93 9.35 9.48
CA TYR A 88 8.82 9.51 8.02
C TYR A 88 7.40 9.35 7.52
N MET A 89 6.69 8.31 7.95
CA MET A 89 5.33 8.06 7.51
C MET A 89 4.32 9.07 8.08
N THR A 90 4.64 9.79 9.15
CA THR A 90 3.75 10.83 9.70
C THR A 90 4.05 12.22 9.15
N ARG A 91 5.33 12.61 9.06
CA ARG A 91 5.75 13.98 8.72
C ARG A 91 6.20 14.14 7.27
N TYR A 92 6.88 13.14 6.72
CA TYR A 92 7.57 13.25 5.43
C TYR A 92 6.96 12.33 4.35
N PHE A 93 5.77 11.79 4.59
CA PHE A 93 5.16 10.76 3.75
C PHE A 93 5.04 11.16 2.29
N GLU A 94 4.55 12.38 2.01
CA GLU A 94 4.39 12.88 0.65
C GLU A 94 5.73 12.95 -0.08
N PHE A 95 6.77 13.50 0.56
CA PHE A 95 8.12 13.54 0.01
C PHE A 95 8.66 12.14 -0.28
N ILE A 96 8.57 11.22 0.70
CA ILE A 96 9.06 9.85 0.54
C ILE A 96 8.33 9.13 -0.59
N SER A 97 7.02 9.31 -0.68
CA SER A 97 6.22 8.74 -1.76
C SER A 97 6.67 9.26 -3.13
N HIS A 98 6.85 10.59 -3.27
CA HIS A 98 7.32 11.22 -4.52
C HIS A 98 8.75 10.82 -4.89
N PHE A 99 9.64 10.72 -3.90
CA PHE A 99 11.02 10.27 -4.08
C PHE A 99 11.07 8.84 -4.60
N TYR A 100 10.34 7.91 -3.97
CA TYR A 100 10.33 6.50 -4.37
C TYR A 100 9.70 6.22 -5.74
N VAL A 101 8.77 7.05 -6.22
CA VAL A 101 8.25 6.96 -7.59
C VAL A 101 9.08 7.73 -8.62
N GLY A 102 10.20 8.34 -8.20
CA GLY A 102 11.11 9.06 -9.09
C GLY A 102 10.62 10.44 -9.56
N ARG A 103 9.63 11.02 -8.88
CA ARG A 103 9.15 12.39 -9.14
C ARG A 103 10.05 13.47 -8.56
N VAL A 104 10.91 13.11 -7.60
CA VAL A 104 11.96 13.97 -7.05
C VAL A 104 13.28 13.28 -7.32
N LYS A 105 14.09 13.83 -8.23
CA LYS A 105 15.37 13.23 -8.63
C LYS A 105 16.56 13.79 -7.86
N VAL A 106 16.52 15.08 -7.55
CA VAL A 106 17.61 15.79 -6.87
C VAL A 106 17.02 16.54 -5.67
N PRO A 107 16.87 15.87 -4.52
CA PRO A 107 16.12 16.42 -3.41
C PRO A 107 16.88 17.54 -2.67
N ASN A 108 16.20 18.65 -2.39
CA ASN A 108 16.61 19.70 -1.47
C ASN A 108 16.33 19.25 -0.03
N LEU A 109 17.21 18.40 0.51
CA LEU A 109 17.00 17.77 1.81
C LEU A 109 17.01 18.76 2.97
N HIS A 110 17.69 19.90 2.85
CA HIS A 110 17.61 20.97 3.85
C HIS A 110 16.20 21.51 4.01
N LYS A 111 15.47 21.65 2.90
CA LYS A 111 14.07 22.09 2.90
C LYS A 111 13.13 20.98 3.36
N VAL A 112 13.38 19.73 2.94
CA VAL A 112 12.57 18.58 3.36
C VAL A 112 12.62 18.38 4.88
N PHE A 113 13.81 18.55 5.47
CA PHE A 113 14.05 18.32 6.90
C PHE A 113 14.28 19.60 7.69
N GLU A 114 13.73 20.73 7.24
CA GLU A 114 13.90 22.04 7.90
C GLU A 114 13.26 22.10 9.29
N ASP A 115 12.23 21.26 9.53
CA ASP A 115 11.51 21.18 10.80
C ASP A 115 12.24 20.32 11.86
N ILE A 116 13.36 19.69 11.50
CA ILE A 116 14.14 18.89 12.44
C ILE A 116 14.88 19.84 13.40
N PRO A 117 14.70 19.72 14.72
CA PRO A 117 15.44 20.53 15.69
C PRO A 117 16.94 20.18 15.70
N GLU A 118 17.74 21.00 16.39
CA GLU A 118 19.16 20.72 16.65
C GLU A 118 19.39 19.29 17.18
N LYS A 119 20.58 18.74 16.91
CA LYS A 119 20.90 17.32 17.17
C LYS A 119 19.94 16.37 16.46
N GLY A 120 19.60 16.69 15.22
CA GLY A 120 18.81 15.83 14.34
C GLY A 120 19.55 14.54 14.00
N ALA A 121 18.86 13.41 14.13
CA ALA A 121 19.36 12.10 13.76
C ALA A 121 18.35 11.40 12.85
N LEU A 122 18.78 11.02 11.66
CA LEU A 122 17.96 10.30 10.68
C LEU A 122 18.34 8.82 10.69
N LEU A 123 17.37 7.92 10.69
CA LEU A 123 17.62 6.47 10.79
C LEU A 123 16.69 5.64 9.90
N ASP A 124 16.93 4.34 9.87
CA ASP A 124 16.11 3.33 9.17
C ASP A 124 16.11 3.47 7.66
N THR A 125 15.39 2.58 6.98
CA THR A 125 15.43 2.29 5.53
C THR A 125 15.30 3.51 4.60
N VAL A 126 14.76 4.64 5.06
CA VAL A 126 14.77 5.91 4.29
C VAL A 126 16.19 6.44 4.12
N VAL A 127 17.05 6.36 5.15
CA VAL A 127 18.42 6.88 5.09
C VAL A 127 19.26 6.12 4.07
N PRO A 128 19.30 4.78 4.08
CA PRO A 128 19.96 4.01 3.02
C PRO A 128 19.45 4.31 1.62
N ALA A 129 18.14 4.56 1.45
CA ALA A 129 17.53 4.78 0.14
C ALA A 129 17.95 6.11 -0.51
N MET A 130 18.41 7.09 0.27
CA MET A 130 18.88 8.40 -0.21
C MET A 130 20.24 8.77 0.40
N PHE A 131 21.07 7.77 0.71
CA PHE A 131 22.31 7.94 1.48
C PHE A 131 23.26 8.97 0.86
N ASP A 132 23.47 8.90 -0.46
CA ASP A 132 24.39 9.81 -1.16
C ASP A 132 23.88 11.26 -1.18
N ASP A 133 22.56 11.45 -1.32
CA ASP A 133 21.93 12.76 -1.26
C ASP A 133 22.03 13.34 0.15
N LEU A 134 21.80 12.52 1.18
CA LEU A 134 21.96 12.90 2.59
C LEU A 134 23.39 13.28 2.91
N ARG A 135 24.39 12.52 2.45
CA ARG A 135 25.80 12.86 2.66
C ARG A 135 26.18 14.15 1.92
N ARG A 136 25.59 14.41 0.75
CA ARG A 136 25.78 15.65 0.00
C ARG A 136 25.19 16.86 0.72
N ALA A 137 23.99 16.73 1.26
CA ALA A 137 23.34 17.79 2.02
C ALA A 137 24.00 18.02 3.39
N TYR A 138 24.41 16.96 4.08
CA TYR A 138 24.94 17.02 5.45
C TYR A 138 26.36 16.43 5.53
N PRO A 139 27.37 17.04 4.88
CA PRO A 139 28.72 16.47 4.77
C PRO A 139 29.49 16.44 6.11
N LYS A 140 29.00 17.14 7.14
CA LYS A 140 29.57 17.13 8.49
C LYS A 140 28.89 16.11 9.41
N ALA A 141 27.76 15.52 9.01
CA ALA A 141 27.05 14.57 9.84
C ALA A 141 27.89 13.30 10.04
N LYS A 142 27.91 12.80 11.27
CA LYS A 142 28.52 11.51 11.59
C LYS A 142 27.62 10.38 11.11
N VAL A 143 28.21 9.34 10.55
CA VAL A 143 27.49 8.17 10.03
C VAL A 143 27.65 6.99 10.98
N ILE A 144 26.54 6.38 11.36
CA ILE A 144 26.53 5.11 12.11
C ILE A 144 25.97 4.03 11.19
N LEU A 145 26.79 3.07 10.81
CA LEU A 145 26.39 1.90 10.03
C LEU A 145 26.05 0.75 10.98
N THR A 146 24.75 0.52 11.23
CA THR A 146 24.33 -0.63 12.01
C THR A 146 24.33 -1.89 11.16
N THR A 147 25.10 -2.90 11.58
CA THR A 147 25.32 -4.15 10.87
C THR A 147 24.78 -5.35 11.65
N ARG A 148 24.72 -6.48 10.97
CA ARG A 148 24.30 -7.80 11.48
C ARG A 148 24.77 -8.89 10.53
N GLU A 149 25.07 -10.08 11.03
CA GLU A 149 25.35 -11.25 10.19
C GLU A 149 24.25 -11.45 9.13
N GLY A 150 24.65 -11.81 7.90
CA GLY A 150 23.82 -11.77 6.70
C GLY A 150 22.61 -12.69 6.76
N GLU A 151 22.81 -13.96 7.10
CA GLU A 151 21.73 -14.95 7.18
C GLU A 151 20.78 -14.68 8.36
N ALA A 152 21.35 -14.32 9.51
CA ALA A 152 20.58 -13.95 10.69
C ALA A 152 19.72 -12.70 10.45
N TRP A 153 20.23 -11.74 9.68
CA TRP A 153 19.46 -10.58 9.24
C TRP A 153 18.37 -10.98 8.26
N PHE A 154 18.68 -11.77 7.23
CA PHE A 154 17.72 -12.15 6.21
C PHE A 154 16.53 -12.92 6.81
N THR A 155 16.83 -13.89 7.67
CA THR A 155 15.80 -14.59 8.46
C THR A 155 14.96 -13.61 9.28
N SER A 156 15.58 -12.60 9.90
CA SER A 156 14.83 -11.59 10.67
C SER A 156 14.00 -10.66 9.79
N TYR A 157 14.40 -10.44 8.54
CA TYR A 157 13.73 -9.58 7.57
C TYR A 157 12.56 -10.30 6.91
N GLU A 158 12.73 -11.54 6.46
CA GLU A 158 11.63 -12.37 5.96
C GLU A 158 10.50 -12.50 6.97
N ASN A 159 10.84 -12.79 8.23
CA ASN A 159 9.86 -12.86 9.31
C ASN A 159 9.15 -11.52 9.55
N TYR A 160 9.85 -10.40 9.38
CA TYR A 160 9.26 -9.07 9.50
C TYR A 160 8.27 -8.81 8.37
N VAL A 161 8.66 -9.06 7.11
CA VAL A 161 7.79 -8.89 5.93
C VAL A 161 6.55 -9.78 6.05
N ALA A 162 6.72 -11.05 6.41
CA ALA A 162 5.62 -12.00 6.57
C ALA A 162 4.55 -11.57 7.57
N GLN A 163 4.95 -10.85 8.63
CA GLN A 163 4.07 -10.36 9.70
C GLN A 163 3.61 -8.91 9.47
N CYS A 164 4.33 -8.15 8.64
CA CYS A 164 4.00 -6.77 8.35
C CYS A 164 2.90 -6.72 7.29
N TRP A 165 1.67 -6.51 7.75
CA TRP A 165 0.47 -6.45 6.93
C TRP A 165 0.50 -5.48 5.74
N LEU A 166 1.33 -4.42 5.79
CA LEU A 166 1.48 -3.47 4.67
C LEU A 166 2.04 -4.14 3.41
N TYR A 167 2.75 -5.26 3.54
CA TYR A 167 3.21 -6.08 2.41
C TYR A 167 2.15 -7.06 1.90
N HIS A 168 1.04 -7.22 2.62
CA HIS A 168 0.07 -8.29 2.45
C HIS A 168 -1.37 -7.77 2.53
N TRP A 169 -1.70 -6.75 1.74
CA TRP A 169 -3.04 -6.15 1.72
C TRP A 169 -4.18 -7.17 1.52
N THR A 170 -3.94 -8.24 0.74
CA THR A 170 -4.91 -9.32 0.50
C THR A 170 -5.29 -10.09 1.77
N ARG A 171 -4.45 -10.06 2.81
CA ARG A 171 -4.75 -10.69 4.12
C ARG A 171 -5.62 -9.81 5.02
N TYR A 172 -5.80 -8.53 4.67
CA TYR A 172 -6.53 -7.55 5.48
C TYR A 172 -7.56 -6.76 4.66
N PRO A 173 -8.48 -7.45 3.96
CA PRO A 173 -9.43 -6.78 3.05
C PRO A 173 -10.36 -5.82 3.79
N LEU A 174 -10.64 -6.05 5.07
CA LEU A 174 -11.51 -5.18 5.87
C LEU A 174 -10.92 -3.79 6.10
N LEU A 175 -9.64 -3.67 6.46
CA LEU A 175 -9.04 -2.36 6.70
C LEU A 175 -8.89 -1.54 5.42
N PHE A 176 -8.58 -2.21 4.30
CA PHE A 176 -8.62 -1.59 2.99
C PHE A 176 -10.04 -1.18 2.60
N PHE A 177 -11.04 -2.03 2.81
CA PHE A 177 -12.44 -1.66 2.59
C PHE A 177 -12.84 -0.41 3.40
N LEU A 178 -12.51 -0.37 4.70
CA LEU A 178 -12.81 0.78 5.55
C LEU A 178 -12.05 2.04 5.11
N SER A 179 -10.82 1.90 4.62
CA SER A 179 -10.09 3.00 3.96
C SER A 179 -10.85 3.56 2.76
N HIS A 180 -11.38 2.71 1.89
CA HIS A 180 -12.17 3.16 0.74
C HIS A 180 -13.48 3.84 1.16
N VAL A 181 -14.16 3.33 2.18
CA VAL A 181 -15.36 3.97 2.75
C VAL A 181 -15.01 5.34 3.31
N SER A 182 -13.95 5.43 4.13
CA SER A 182 -13.48 6.69 4.70
C SER A 182 -13.19 7.75 3.62
N ARG A 183 -12.49 7.36 2.54
CA ARG A 183 -12.21 8.22 1.38
C ARG A 183 -13.48 8.65 0.66
N ALA A 184 -14.38 7.72 0.36
CA ALA A 184 -15.61 8.00 -0.38
C ALA A 184 -16.51 9.01 0.34
N PHE A 185 -16.58 8.94 1.67
CA PHE A 185 -17.40 9.83 2.50
C PHE A 185 -16.62 10.98 3.14
N ARG A 186 -15.34 11.15 2.79
CA ARG A 186 -14.44 12.19 3.34
C ARG A 186 -14.47 12.24 4.88
N LEU A 187 -14.46 11.06 5.52
CA LEU A 187 -14.59 10.95 6.98
C LEU A 187 -13.38 11.56 7.70
N GLY A 188 -12.16 11.41 7.17
CA GLY A 188 -10.96 12.05 7.71
C GLY A 188 -11.09 13.59 7.81
N PRO A 189 -11.31 14.30 6.69
CA PRO A 189 -11.57 15.75 6.71
C PRO A 189 -12.74 16.16 7.61
N LEU A 190 -13.84 15.40 7.60
CA LEU A 190 -15.00 15.66 8.45
C LEU A 190 -14.64 15.60 9.93
N LEU A 191 -13.99 14.53 10.38
CA LEU A 191 -13.56 14.36 11.78
C LEU A 191 -12.52 15.41 12.20
N ARG A 192 -11.64 15.83 11.28
CA ARG A 192 -10.70 16.95 11.51
C ARG A 192 -11.41 18.29 11.66
N SER A 193 -12.51 18.54 10.92
CA SER A 193 -13.29 19.77 11.09
C SER A 193 -13.91 19.90 12.49
N PHE A 194 -14.15 18.76 13.15
CA PHE A 194 -14.56 18.70 14.55
C PHE A 194 -13.40 18.59 15.55
N HIS A 195 -12.15 18.74 15.11
CA HIS A 195 -10.94 18.61 15.93
C HIS A 195 -10.77 17.23 16.62
N LEU A 196 -11.40 16.18 16.08
CA LEU A 196 -11.32 14.82 16.64
C LEU A 196 -10.07 14.05 16.16
N LEU A 197 -9.40 14.54 15.14
CA LEU A 197 -8.16 13.98 14.59
C LEU A 197 -7.09 15.09 14.53
N GLY A 198 -5.82 14.69 14.55
CA GLY A 198 -4.67 15.60 14.52
C GLY A 198 -4.46 16.29 13.17
N ARG A 199 -3.20 16.43 12.73
CA ARG A 199 -2.88 16.85 11.35
C ARG A 199 -2.93 15.66 10.39
N PRO A 200 -3.22 15.89 9.09
CA PRO A 200 -3.09 14.85 8.06
C PRO A 200 -1.72 14.19 8.09
N SER A 201 -1.70 12.87 7.94
CA SER A 201 -0.47 12.08 8.01
C SER A 201 -0.51 10.92 7.01
N GLY A 202 0.65 10.39 6.64
CA GLY A 202 0.72 9.16 5.83
C GLY A 202 0.22 7.91 6.55
N LEU A 203 0.05 7.96 7.88
CA LEU A 203 -0.56 6.87 8.65
C LEU A 203 -2.09 6.93 8.65
N ASP A 204 -2.69 7.97 8.09
CA ASP A 204 -4.14 8.09 8.03
C ASP A 204 -4.76 6.88 7.31
N LEU A 205 -5.90 6.41 7.79
CA LEU A 205 -6.66 5.31 7.17
C LEU A 205 -6.94 5.61 5.69
N ASP A 206 -7.20 6.86 5.34
CA ASP A 206 -7.42 7.31 3.97
C ASP A 206 -6.20 7.11 3.06
N ARG A 207 -4.98 7.02 3.62
CA ARG A 207 -3.72 6.86 2.90
C ARG A 207 -3.17 5.44 2.93
N LEU A 208 -3.94 4.48 3.45
CA LEU A 208 -3.48 3.10 3.62
C LEU A 208 -3.01 2.43 2.30
N PRO A 209 -3.68 2.62 1.15
CA PRO A 209 -3.18 2.10 -0.12
C PRO A 209 -1.82 2.68 -0.53
N GLU A 210 -1.66 4.00 -0.43
CA GLU A 210 -0.42 4.69 -0.76
C GLU A 210 0.70 4.30 0.22
N LEU A 211 0.37 4.12 1.50
CA LEU A 211 1.31 3.66 2.52
C LEU A 211 1.81 2.25 2.24
N SER A 212 0.94 1.33 1.84
CA SER A 212 1.32 -0.02 1.42
C SER A 212 2.27 0.02 0.22
N GLU A 213 2.01 0.89 -0.75
CA GLU A 213 2.87 1.07 -1.92
C GLU A 213 4.23 1.66 -1.57
N VAL A 214 4.30 2.64 -0.66
CA VAL A 214 5.57 3.22 -0.19
C VAL A 214 6.48 2.17 0.43
N PHE A 215 5.94 1.23 1.22
CA PHE A 215 6.73 0.13 1.77
C PHE A 215 7.27 -0.81 0.69
N ARG A 216 6.43 -1.14 -0.31
CA ARG A 216 6.83 -1.96 -1.45
C ARG A 216 7.94 -1.30 -2.27
N LEU A 217 7.80 -0.01 -2.55
CA LEU A 217 8.79 0.76 -3.29
C LEU A 217 10.08 0.97 -2.51
N SER A 218 10.00 1.14 -1.19
CA SER A 218 11.18 1.22 -0.33
C SER A 218 12.09 0.01 -0.52
N ASP A 219 11.53 -1.20 -0.57
CA ASP A 219 12.30 -2.43 -0.76
C ASP A 219 12.78 -2.61 -2.21
N MET A 220 12.00 -2.13 -3.19
CA MET A 220 12.47 -2.07 -4.58
C MET A 220 13.70 -1.18 -4.72
N VAL A 221 13.71 0.01 -4.10
CA VAL A 221 14.85 0.94 -4.14
C VAL A 221 16.06 0.34 -3.43
N MET A 222 15.85 -0.28 -2.28
CA MET A 222 16.94 -0.80 -1.45
C MET A 222 17.55 -2.10 -1.93
N TYR A 223 16.69 -3.03 -2.37
CA TYR A 223 17.08 -4.41 -2.62
C TYR A 223 16.80 -4.86 -4.05
N GLY A 224 16.21 -4.01 -4.90
CA GLY A 224 15.83 -4.36 -6.28
C GLY A 224 14.63 -5.31 -6.37
N SER A 225 14.00 -5.65 -5.24
CA SER A 225 12.83 -6.52 -5.17
C SER A 225 12.06 -6.24 -3.89
N TRP A 226 10.74 -6.12 -4.00
CA TRP A 226 9.84 -6.04 -2.85
C TRP A 226 9.54 -7.39 -2.19
N GLN A 227 9.88 -8.50 -2.86
CA GLN A 227 9.76 -9.82 -2.29
C GLN A 227 11.11 -10.27 -1.75
N PRO A 228 11.19 -10.70 -0.48
CA PRO A 228 12.42 -11.23 0.09
C PRO A 228 12.97 -12.37 -0.77
N ASN A 229 14.26 -12.29 -1.09
CA ASN A 229 15.00 -13.30 -1.81
C ASN A 229 16.51 -13.16 -1.51
N PHE A 230 17.31 -14.13 -1.93
CA PHE A 230 18.75 -14.14 -1.63
C PHE A 230 19.52 -12.89 -2.12
N TRP A 231 19.01 -12.17 -3.14
CA TRP A 231 19.64 -10.93 -3.61
C TRP A 231 19.61 -9.82 -2.55
N HIS A 232 18.69 -9.86 -1.58
CA HIS A 232 18.64 -8.90 -0.49
C HIS A 232 19.93 -8.91 0.34
N VAL A 233 20.47 -10.10 0.63
CA VAL A 233 21.74 -10.23 1.38
C VAL A 233 22.88 -9.62 0.58
N ARG A 234 22.94 -9.92 -0.72
CA ARG A 234 23.95 -9.36 -1.64
C ARG A 234 23.85 -7.83 -1.71
N ASN A 235 22.66 -7.30 -1.96
CA ASN A 235 22.44 -5.87 -2.18
C ASN A 235 22.67 -5.07 -0.89
N ARG A 236 22.25 -5.60 0.26
CA ARG A 236 22.62 -5.04 1.56
C ARG A 236 24.13 -4.99 1.73
N LYS A 237 24.86 -6.07 1.42
CA LYS A 237 26.33 -6.11 1.56
C LYS A 237 27.02 -5.12 0.64
N LEU A 238 26.55 -4.99 -0.61
CA LEU A 238 27.07 -3.99 -1.56
C LEU A 238 26.85 -2.56 -1.04
N TYR A 239 25.66 -2.28 -0.49
CA TYR A 239 25.36 -1.01 0.12
C TYR A 239 26.23 -0.73 1.37
N GLU A 240 26.42 -1.71 2.25
CA GLU A 240 27.30 -1.55 3.42
C GLU A 240 28.74 -1.26 3.00
N GLN A 241 29.24 -1.93 1.95
CA GLN A 241 30.55 -1.65 1.36
C GLN A 241 30.63 -0.24 0.77
N HIS A 242 29.58 0.21 0.08
CA HIS A 242 29.48 1.57 -0.44
C HIS A 242 29.62 2.61 0.68
N VAL A 243 28.86 2.46 1.78
CA VAL A 243 28.96 3.33 2.96
C VAL A 243 30.38 3.33 3.53
N ILE A 244 30.97 2.14 3.73
CA ILE A 244 32.34 2.02 4.29
C ILE A 244 33.39 2.68 3.40
N SER A 245 33.25 2.56 2.08
CA SER A 245 34.22 3.13 1.13
C SER A 245 34.07 4.63 0.91
N THR A 246 32.87 5.18 1.14
CA THR A 246 32.54 6.58 0.82
C THR A 246 32.68 7.51 2.02
N VAL A 247 32.47 7.00 3.24
CA VAL A 247 32.54 7.82 4.46
C VAL A 247 33.96 7.80 5.04
N PRO A 248 34.54 8.97 5.36
CA PRO A 248 35.82 9.04 6.05
C PRO A 248 35.80 8.25 7.38
N PRO A 249 36.85 7.48 7.73
CA PRO A 249 36.86 6.65 8.93
C PRO A 249 36.54 7.40 10.23
N GLU A 250 36.94 8.67 10.34
CA GLU A 250 36.68 9.54 11.49
C GLU A 250 35.21 9.98 11.62
N GLN A 251 34.45 9.90 10.52
CA GLN A 251 33.01 10.18 10.47
C GLN A 251 32.17 8.89 10.47
N LEU A 252 32.77 7.70 10.52
CA LEU A 252 32.08 6.42 10.43
C LEU A 252 32.19 5.59 11.71
N LEU A 253 31.04 5.14 12.21
CA LEU A 253 30.95 4.11 13.25
C LEU A 253 30.26 2.87 12.71
N ILE A 254 30.98 1.74 12.66
CA ILE A 254 30.36 0.43 12.43
C ILE A 254 29.86 -0.10 13.78
N PHE A 255 28.58 -0.46 13.82
CA PHE A 255 27.87 -0.82 15.05
C PHE A 255 27.13 -2.16 14.91
N ASP A 256 27.51 -3.16 15.70
CA ASP A 256 26.84 -4.46 15.75
C ASP A 256 26.37 -4.77 17.19
N ALA A 257 25.07 -4.61 17.42
CA ALA A 257 24.45 -4.90 18.71
C ALA A 257 24.57 -6.38 19.11
N SER A 258 24.67 -7.29 18.14
CA SER A 258 24.80 -8.73 18.39
C SER A 258 26.24 -9.14 18.73
N ALA A 259 27.22 -8.34 18.31
CA ALA A 259 28.63 -8.49 18.69
C ALA A 259 28.95 -7.88 20.07
N GLY A 260 27.96 -7.28 20.75
CA GLY A 260 28.12 -6.70 22.09
C GLY A 260 28.45 -5.21 22.11
N ASP A 261 28.33 -4.51 20.98
CA ASP A 261 28.49 -3.05 20.98
C ASP A 261 27.46 -2.37 21.89
N SER A 262 27.94 -1.38 22.65
CA SER A 262 27.17 -0.71 23.70
C SER A 262 26.96 0.79 23.43
N ILE A 263 26.12 1.42 24.24
CA ILE A 263 25.87 2.86 24.15
C ILE A 263 27.12 3.70 24.40
N GLY A 264 28.07 3.21 25.22
CA GLY A 264 29.36 3.86 25.44
C GLY A 264 30.21 3.96 24.18
N LYS A 265 30.06 3.04 23.21
CA LYS A 265 30.70 3.14 21.89
C LYS A 265 30.12 4.30 21.09
N ILE A 266 28.80 4.46 21.10
CA ILE A 266 28.08 5.54 20.42
C ILE A 266 28.43 6.89 21.06
N ALA A 267 28.36 7.00 22.39
CA ALA A 267 28.64 8.23 23.13
C ALA A 267 30.06 8.76 22.87
N ARG A 268 31.07 7.87 22.91
CA ARG A 268 32.46 8.21 22.58
C ARG A 268 32.61 8.69 21.14
N PHE A 269 32.02 7.96 20.19
CA PHE A 269 32.09 8.34 18.78
C PHE A 269 31.43 9.70 18.53
N LEU A 270 30.28 9.98 19.15
CA LEU A 270 29.57 11.24 19.00
C LEU A 270 30.18 12.39 19.81
N ASN A 271 31.10 12.09 20.74
CA ASN A 271 31.69 13.04 21.69
C ASN A 271 30.64 13.69 22.61
N VAL A 272 29.77 12.86 23.19
CA VAL A 272 28.72 13.28 24.12
C VAL A 272 28.82 12.47 25.42
N SER A 273 28.43 13.08 26.54
CA SER A 273 28.26 12.37 27.79
C SER A 273 26.96 11.55 27.78
N THR A 274 26.93 10.47 28.54
CA THR A 274 25.74 9.64 28.73
C THR A 274 25.49 9.43 30.22
N GLU A 275 24.26 9.65 30.65
CA GLU A 275 23.80 9.25 32.00
C GLU A 275 23.36 7.79 32.04
N MET A 276 23.09 7.19 30.87
CA MET A 276 22.79 5.76 30.75
C MET A 276 24.03 4.93 31.02
N ASN A 277 23.83 3.71 31.52
CA ASN A 277 24.90 2.73 31.72
C ASN A 277 25.69 2.51 30.40
N PRO A 278 26.98 2.87 30.34
CA PRO A 278 27.80 2.78 29.12
C PRO A 278 27.96 1.37 28.55
N ASP A 279 27.83 0.34 29.38
CA ASP A 279 27.95 -1.06 28.98
C ASP A 279 26.61 -1.67 28.54
N SER A 280 25.53 -0.89 28.63
CA SER A 280 24.20 -1.31 28.20
C SER A 280 23.92 -0.90 26.75
N TYR A 281 22.97 -1.60 26.13
CA TYR A 281 22.36 -1.18 24.88
C TYR A 281 20.88 -1.55 24.89
N PRO A 282 19.97 -0.64 24.50
CA PRO A 282 18.56 -0.94 24.48
C PRO A 282 18.22 -2.16 23.62
N ARG A 283 17.33 -3.02 24.11
CA ARG A 283 16.81 -4.16 23.33
C ARG A 283 15.32 -3.95 23.08
N LEU A 284 15.02 -3.18 22.04
CA LEU A 284 13.67 -2.94 21.57
C LEU A 284 13.35 -3.84 20.37
N PHE A 285 12.05 -4.08 20.15
CA PHE A 285 11.53 -4.83 19.01
C PHE A 285 12.12 -6.25 18.86
N ASP A 286 12.14 -7.01 19.95
CA ASP A 286 12.29 -8.46 19.89
C ASP A 286 11.08 -9.09 19.17
N ARG A 287 11.21 -10.33 18.71
CA ARG A 287 10.20 -11.01 17.90
C ARG A 287 8.80 -10.99 18.56
N SER A 288 8.74 -11.02 19.88
CA SER A 288 7.48 -11.02 20.65
C SER A 288 6.70 -9.70 20.55
N LYS A 289 7.37 -8.58 20.30
CA LYS A 289 6.75 -7.23 20.27
C LYS A 289 6.23 -6.83 18.89
N LEU A 290 6.51 -7.59 17.82
CA LEU A 290 6.05 -7.23 16.48
C LEU A 290 4.51 -7.24 16.38
N ALA A 291 3.84 -8.14 17.08
CA ALA A 291 2.38 -8.19 17.12
C ALA A 291 1.74 -6.99 17.86
N SER A 292 2.36 -6.51 18.94
CA SER A 292 1.78 -5.49 19.84
C SER A 292 2.26 -4.05 19.56
N HIS A 293 3.42 -3.90 18.92
CA HIS A 293 4.07 -2.61 18.63
C HIS A 293 4.48 -2.45 17.17
N GLY A 294 4.26 -3.48 16.34
CA GLY A 294 4.50 -3.40 14.90
C GLY A 294 3.49 -2.51 14.19
N THR A 295 3.71 -2.36 12.87
CA THR A 295 3.02 -1.38 12.03
C THR A 295 1.50 -1.49 12.09
N HIS A 296 0.94 -2.69 12.20
CA HIS A 296 -0.51 -2.90 12.32
C HIS A 296 -1.08 -2.27 13.59
N ALA A 297 -0.49 -2.56 14.75
CA ALA A 297 -0.96 -2.02 16.02
C ALA A 297 -0.85 -0.49 16.04
N GLN A 298 0.21 0.07 15.45
CA GLN A 298 0.36 1.53 15.33
C GLN A 298 -0.73 2.15 14.46
N ILE A 299 -1.03 1.56 13.29
CA ILE A 299 -2.06 2.08 12.39
C ILE A 299 -3.44 1.95 13.01
N VAL A 300 -3.79 0.82 13.61
CA VAL A 300 -5.10 0.66 14.28
C VAL A 300 -5.27 1.67 15.41
N ARG A 301 -4.24 1.86 16.25
CA ARG A 301 -4.27 2.85 17.34
C ARG A 301 -4.40 4.27 16.80
N HIS A 302 -3.64 4.62 15.77
CA HIS A 302 -3.67 5.95 15.16
C HIS A 302 -5.03 6.26 14.51
N ASN A 303 -5.72 5.24 13.99
CA ASN A 303 -6.92 5.41 13.18
C ASN A 303 -8.21 4.89 13.82
N LEU A 304 -8.22 4.61 15.12
CA LEU A 304 -9.36 3.97 15.79
C LEU A 304 -10.69 4.71 15.50
N LEU A 305 -10.68 6.05 15.59
CA LEU A 305 -11.87 6.87 15.32
C LEU A 305 -12.33 6.78 13.87
N MET A 306 -11.41 6.84 12.90
CA MET A 306 -11.76 6.70 11.48
C MET A 306 -12.23 5.29 11.14
N ILE A 307 -11.64 4.27 11.75
CA ILE A 307 -12.06 2.87 11.59
C ILE A 307 -13.49 2.70 12.09
N VAL A 308 -13.80 3.20 13.30
CA VAL A 308 -15.16 3.14 13.87
C VAL A 308 -16.16 3.92 13.04
N ALA A 309 -15.82 5.15 12.63
CA ALA A 309 -16.68 5.96 11.77
C ALA A 309 -16.97 5.26 10.44
N SER A 310 -15.94 4.72 9.79
CA SER A 310 -16.07 3.99 8.52
C SER A 310 -16.91 2.72 8.67
N ALA A 311 -16.75 2.00 9.78
CA ALA A 311 -17.55 0.81 10.07
C ALA A 311 -19.02 1.20 10.31
N ALA A 312 -19.29 2.26 11.08
CA ALA A 312 -20.64 2.76 11.32
C ALA A 312 -21.31 3.24 10.02
N THR A 313 -20.60 3.98 9.17
CA THR A 313 -21.07 4.37 7.84
C THR A 313 -21.38 3.14 6.98
N SER A 314 -20.52 2.11 7.00
CA SER A 314 -20.74 0.88 6.25
C SER A 314 -22.00 0.14 6.69
N VAL A 315 -22.22 0.04 8.01
CA VAL A 315 -23.43 -0.58 8.58
C VAL A 315 -24.67 0.23 8.20
N LEU A 316 -24.63 1.56 8.29
CA LEU A 316 -25.74 2.42 7.90
C LEU A 316 -26.11 2.29 6.42
N LEU A 317 -25.11 2.22 5.53
CA LEU A 317 -25.35 2.01 4.11
C LEU A 317 -26.00 0.65 3.86
N LEU A 318 -25.52 -0.39 4.54
CA LEU A 318 -26.08 -1.73 4.42
C LEU A 318 -27.54 -1.78 4.90
N THR A 319 -27.88 -1.12 6.02
CA THR A 319 -29.25 -1.09 6.53
C THR A 319 -30.20 -0.35 5.58
N ILE A 320 -29.76 0.78 5.01
CA ILE A 320 -30.53 1.52 4.00
C ILE A 320 -30.75 0.66 2.74
N LEU A 321 -29.71 -0.02 2.24
CA LEU A 321 -29.82 -0.89 1.07
C LEU A 321 -30.79 -2.05 1.30
N VAL A 322 -30.73 -2.68 2.48
CA VAL A 322 -31.68 -3.74 2.86
C VAL A 322 -33.11 -3.20 2.93
N ALA A 323 -33.32 -2.03 3.53
CA ALA A 323 -34.64 -1.40 3.60
C ALA A 323 -35.21 -1.08 2.20
N ILE A 324 -34.39 -0.53 1.30
CA ILE A 324 -34.77 -0.27 -0.09
C ILE A 324 -35.13 -1.58 -0.81
N PHE A 325 -34.31 -2.62 -0.65
CA PHE A 325 -34.58 -3.92 -1.26
C PHE A 325 -35.91 -4.51 -0.79
N LEU A 326 -36.19 -4.46 0.52
CA LEU A 326 -37.46 -4.93 1.08
C LEU A 326 -38.66 -4.13 0.56
N ALA A 327 -38.53 -2.81 0.42
CA ALA A 327 -39.56 -1.95 -0.18
C ALA A 327 -39.80 -2.24 -1.67
N LEU A 328 -38.74 -2.55 -2.44
CA LEU A 328 -38.86 -2.95 -3.84
C LEU A 328 -39.50 -4.33 -3.99
N GLN A 329 -39.23 -5.26 -3.07
CA GLN A 329 -39.92 -6.56 -3.07
C GLN A 329 -41.40 -6.43 -2.76
N SER A 330 -41.79 -5.62 -1.76
CA SER A 330 -43.20 -5.43 -1.39
C SER A 330 -44.02 -4.76 -2.50
N THR A 331 -43.42 -3.82 -3.24
CA THR A 331 -44.09 -3.19 -4.41
C THR A 331 -44.24 -4.16 -5.58
N ARG A 332 -43.28 -5.07 -5.79
CA ARG A 332 -43.35 -6.10 -6.84
C ARG A 332 -44.42 -7.15 -6.52
N THR A 333 -44.52 -7.61 -5.28
CA THR A 333 -45.56 -8.57 -4.85
C THR A 333 -46.95 -7.95 -4.92
N ARG A 334 -47.09 -6.66 -4.57
CA ARG A 334 -48.36 -5.93 -4.72
C ARG A 334 -48.78 -5.79 -6.19
N ARG A 335 -47.87 -5.44 -7.09
CA ARG A 335 -48.17 -5.38 -8.54
C ARG A 335 -48.49 -6.74 -9.16
N SER A 336 -47.87 -7.83 -8.70
CA SER A 336 -48.24 -9.17 -9.16
C SER A 336 -49.62 -9.60 -8.62
N SER A 337 -49.94 -9.22 -7.37
CA SER A 337 -51.27 -9.43 -6.79
C SER A 337 -52.34 -8.66 -7.57
N GLU A 338 -52.12 -7.37 -7.83
CA GLU A 338 -53.03 -6.52 -8.62
C GLU A 338 -53.21 -7.01 -10.08
N ARG A 339 -52.17 -7.59 -10.71
CA ARG A 339 -52.31 -8.26 -12.02
C ARG A 339 -53.09 -9.58 -11.93
N SER A 340 -52.96 -10.33 -10.84
CA SER A 340 -53.71 -11.57 -10.63
C SER A 340 -55.19 -11.33 -10.27
N THR A 341 -55.49 -10.22 -9.61
CA THR A 341 -56.87 -9.81 -9.26
C THR A 341 -57.53 -8.96 -10.34
N GLY A 342 -56.77 -8.46 -11.33
CA GLY A 342 -57.28 -7.80 -12.54
C GLY A 342 -57.87 -8.75 -13.60
N MET A 343 -57.87 -10.07 -13.37
CA MET A 343 -58.70 -11.00 -14.15
C MET A 343 -60.11 -11.02 -13.52
N CYS A 344 -61.01 -10.19 -14.07
CA CYS A 344 -62.43 -10.22 -13.71
C CYS A 344 -63.02 -11.62 -13.92
N PRO A 345 -63.71 -12.22 -12.93
CA PRO A 345 -64.58 -13.34 -13.16
C PRO A 345 -65.91 -12.80 -13.73
N GLY A 346 -66.18 -13.08 -15.00
CA GLY A 346 -67.52 -12.90 -15.58
C GLY A 346 -67.59 -11.95 -16.77
N SER A 347 -67.18 -12.45 -17.93
CA SER A 347 -67.93 -12.19 -19.17
C SER A 347 -68.03 -13.51 -19.95
N THR A 348 -69.12 -14.21 -19.72
CA THR A 348 -69.62 -15.24 -20.64
C THR A 348 -70.17 -14.53 -21.86
N GLU A 349 -69.30 -14.12 -22.78
CA GLU A 349 -69.74 -13.69 -24.11
C GLU A 349 -69.55 -14.82 -25.11
N LYS A 350 -70.69 -15.24 -25.67
CA LYS A 350 -70.88 -16.36 -26.58
C LYS A 350 -70.00 -16.21 -27.82
N LEU A 351 -69.23 -17.26 -28.14
CA LEU A 351 -68.75 -17.50 -29.49
C LEU A 351 -69.94 -17.69 -30.45
N PRO A 352 -70.06 -16.94 -31.55
CA PRO A 352 -70.83 -17.38 -32.68
C PRO A 352 -69.96 -18.33 -33.51
N ASN A 353 -70.38 -19.59 -33.57
CA ASN A 353 -70.03 -20.50 -34.64
C ASN A 353 -70.47 -19.87 -35.98
N ILE A 354 -69.51 -19.50 -36.83
CA ILE A 354 -69.75 -19.39 -38.27
C ILE A 354 -68.76 -20.30 -38.98
N PHE A 355 -69.33 -21.39 -39.48
CA PHE A 355 -68.73 -22.41 -40.32
C PHE A 355 -68.93 -22.00 -41.79
N VAL A 356 -67.86 -21.78 -42.56
CA VAL A 356 -67.81 -21.97 -44.04
C VAL A 356 -66.36 -22.33 -44.39
N ARG A 357 -66.04 -23.64 -44.51
CA ARG A 357 -65.76 -24.41 -45.75
C ARG A 357 -64.57 -23.90 -46.60
N LYS A 358 -63.46 -24.68 -46.64
CA LYS A 358 -63.01 -25.60 -47.73
C LYS A 358 -62.18 -24.84 -48.79
N ASP A 359 -60.97 -25.23 -49.21
CA ASP A 359 -60.49 -26.50 -49.77
C ASP A 359 -58.93 -26.58 -49.63
N ILE A 360 -58.33 -27.71 -49.23
CA ILE A 360 -57.75 -28.78 -50.08
C ILE A 360 -56.74 -28.29 -51.14
N ASN A 361 -55.43 -28.45 -50.91
CA ASN A 361 -54.60 -29.48 -51.60
C ASN A 361 -53.11 -29.41 -51.21
N ALA A 362 -52.54 -30.59 -50.99
CA ALA A 362 -51.11 -30.88 -51.05
C ALA A 362 -50.75 -31.42 -52.45
N THR A 363 -49.44 -31.62 -52.71
CA THR A 363 -48.74 -32.03 -53.96
C THR A 363 -48.26 -30.85 -54.82
N GLU A 364 -47.07 -30.76 -55.41
CA GLU A 364 -45.87 -31.61 -55.53
C GLU A 364 -44.78 -30.86 -56.34
N PHE A 365 -43.52 -31.36 -56.32
CA PHE A 365 -42.41 -31.22 -57.31
C PHE A 365 -41.65 -29.85 -57.42
N GLU A 366 -40.33 -29.82 -57.12
CA GLU A 366 -39.13 -30.00 -58.00
C GLU A 366 -38.93 -28.82 -58.98
N ALA A 367 -37.75 -28.33 -59.38
CA ALA A 367 -36.34 -28.50 -59.06
C ALA A 367 -35.57 -27.34 -59.80
N ASP A 368 -34.28 -27.22 -59.53
CA ASP A 368 -33.20 -26.64 -60.36
C ASP A 368 -32.78 -25.14 -60.33
N GLY A 369 -31.47 -24.99 -60.06
CA GLY A 369 -30.54 -23.98 -60.62
C GLY A 369 -30.39 -22.67 -59.84
N LEU A 370 -29.21 -22.10 -59.55
CA LEU A 370 -27.84 -22.35 -59.99
C LEU A 370 -26.86 -21.52 -59.12
N LYS A 371 -25.84 -22.21 -58.58
CA LYS A 371 -24.40 -21.88 -58.41
C LYS A 371 -23.88 -20.43 -58.22
N GLY A 372 -22.95 -20.33 -57.27
CA GLY A 372 -21.68 -19.57 -57.35
C GLY A 372 -21.55 -18.47 -56.28
N LEU A 373 -20.55 -18.40 -55.39
CA LEU A 373 -19.12 -18.70 -55.53
C LEU A 373 -18.47 -19.29 -54.25
N ARG A 374 -17.40 -20.04 -54.53
CA ARG A 374 -16.43 -20.76 -53.70
C ARG A 374 -15.58 -19.82 -52.81
N ARG A 375 -15.31 -20.22 -51.56
CA ARG A 375 -14.05 -20.82 -51.00
C ARG A 375 -12.77 -20.00 -51.22
N SER A 376 -12.05 -19.76 -50.12
CA SER A 376 -10.79 -20.46 -49.84
C SER A 376 -10.24 -20.15 -48.44
N SER A 377 -10.29 -21.13 -47.56
CA SER A 377 -9.15 -21.40 -46.66
C SER A 377 -8.13 -22.24 -47.43
N PRO A 378 -6.87 -22.27 -46.96
CA PRO A 378 -6.35 -23.57 -46.56
C PRO A 378 -5.66 -23.55 -45.20
N SER A 379 -5.98 -24.59 -44.44
CA SER A 379 -5.15 -25.19 -43.40
C SER A 379 -3.81 -25.67 -43.95
N THR A 380 -2.77 -25.68 -43.12
CA THR A 380 -2.07 -26.94 -42.77
C THR A 380 -1.20 -26.74 -41.54
N ALA A 381 -1.27 -27.72 -40.65
CA ALA A 381 -0.39 -27.95 -39.53
C ALA A 381 1.00 -28.43 -40.00
N SER A 382 2.03 -28.18 -39.21
CA SER A 382 3.12 -29.13 -39.01
C SER A 382 3.92 -28.80 -37.73
N THR A 383 3.90 -29.76 -36.82
CA THR A 383 4.93 -30.07 -35.83
C THR A 383 6.36 -29.99 -36.41
N TRP A 384 7.33 -29.50 -35.65
CA TRP A 384 8.57 -30.25 -35.38
C TRP A 384 9.39 -29.65 -34.21
N SER A 385 10.04 -30.57 -33.53
CA SER A 385 10.99 -30.46 -32.42
C SER A 385 12.38 -29.98 -32.84
N GLY A 386 13.15 -29.46 -31.88
CA GLY A 386 14.57 -29.82 -31.76
C GLY A 386 15.59 -28.69 -31.62
N SER A 387 16.36 -28.78 -30.52
CA SER A 387 17.80 -28.51 -30.36
C SER A 387 18.36 -27.08 -30.38
N ASP A 388 18.87 -26.69 -29.19
CA ASP A 388 20.25 -26.30 -28.86
C ASP A 388 20.98 -25.13 -29.52
N ILE A 389 21.96 -24.65 -28.73
CA ILE A 389 23.12 -23.79 -29.03
C ILE A 389 22.80 -22.29 -28.88
N SER A 390 23.46 -21.48 -28.04
CA SER A 390 24.73 -21.53 -27.28
C SER A 390 24.74 -20.41 -26.25
#